data_AF-A0A257W6R6-F1
#
_entry.id   AF-A0A257W6R6-F1
#
_cell.length_a   1.000
_cell.length_b   1.000
_cell.length_c   1.000
_cell.angle_alpha   90.00
_cell.angle_beta   90.00
_cell.angle_gamma   90.00
#
_symmetry.space_group_name_H-M   'P 1'
#
loop_
_entity.id
_entity.type
_entity.pdbx_description
1 polymer ?
#
loop_
_entity_poly.entity_id
_entity_poly.type
_entity_poly.pdbx_seq_one_letter_code
_entity_poly.pdbx_strand_id
1 'polypeptide(L)'
;MPLPSRGDVLFDFTFDAAAVGTTSLCIEPRWLVSARLRPLRSVDHLRAAVRGGQAFRSPVELLAHLLQDQAGVLADILRQSTLRVDEIEDRFLANRTSASRTELGALRRVLVRLQRLLAPEPAALFRLLNRPPGWITTEDVGDLRQAAEEFSASVGDSAVLVERVK
;
A
#
# COMPACT_ATOMS: atom_id res chain seq x y z
N MET A 1 32.92 22.75 -0.34
CA MET A 1 31.51 22.59 -0.76
C MET A 1 31.46 21.68 -1.99
N PRO A 2 31.12 20.40 -1.82
CA PRO A 2 30.57 19.55 -2.88
C PRO A 2 29.13 19.11 -2.55
N LEU A 3 28.33 18.94 -3.60
CA LEU A 3 26.90 18.60 -3.58
C LEU A 3 26.63 17.22 -2.94
N PRO A 4 25.46 17.00 -2.30
CA PRO A 4 25.09 15.69 -1.81
C PRO A 4 24.84 14.76 -2.99
N SER A 5 25.60 13.67 -3.05
CA SER A 5 25.27 12.48 -3.82
C SER A 5 23.92 11.98 -3.36
N ARG A 6 22.87 12.27 -4.15
CA ARG A 6 21.55 11.66 -4.06
C ARG A 6 21.78 10.16 -4.23
N GLY A 7 21.83 9.45 -3.11
CA GLY A 7 22.17 8.03 -3.06
C GLY A 7 21.24 7.24 -3.95
N ASP A 8 21.81 6.67 -5.00
CA ASP A 8 21.14 5.75 -5.90
C ASP A 8 20.63 4.55 -5.10
N VAL A 9 19.34 4.30 -5.29
CA VAL A 9 18.56 3.25 -4.65
C VAL A 9 18.85 1.94 -5.36
N LEU A 10 19.94 1.28 -4.97
CA LEU A 10 20.10 -0.17 -5.23
C LEU A 10 19.12 -0.90 -4.30
N PHE A 11 17.88 -1.06 -4.74
CA PHE A 11 16.93 -1.95 -4.08
C PHE A 11 16.90 -3.28 -4.83
N ASP A 12 17.56 -4.26 -4.24
CA ASP A 12 17.48 -5.66 -4.62
C ASP A 12 16.13 -6.21 -4.13
N PHE A 13 15.14 -6.28 -5.02
CA PHE A 13 13.83 -6.87 -4.72
C PHE A 13 13.92 -8.39 -4.87
N THR A 14 14.29 -9.09 -3.80
CA THR A 14 13.74 -10.43 -3.59
C THR A 14 12.25 -10.26 -3.30
N PHE A 15 11.41 -10.53 -4.31
CA PHE A 15 9.95 -10.54 -4.22
C PHE A 15 9.49 -11.67 -3.28
N ASP A 16 9.77 -11.51 -1.99
CA ASP A 16 9.30 -12.40 -0.95
C ASP A 16 7.95 -11.88 -0.46
N ALA A 17 6.93 -12.71 -0.57
CA ALA A 17 5.60 -12.41 -0.03
C ALA A 17 5.60 -12.31 1.52
N ALA A 18 6.77 -12.48 2.15
CA ALA A 18 7.15 -11.99 3.47
C ALA A 18 7.09 -10.46 3.65
N ALA A 19 6.97 -9.67 2.57
CA ALA A 19 6.94 -8.21 2.56
C ALA A 19 5.56 -7.58 2.88
N VAL A 20 4.49 -8.37 2.92
CA VAL A 20 3.17 -7.90 3.34
C VAL A 20 2.96 -8.29 4.79
N GLY A 21 2.96 -7.29 5.68
CA GLY A 21 2.70 -7.49 7.10
C GLY A 21 1.33 -6.94 7.52
N THR A 22 0.76 -7.52 8.56
CA THR A 22 -0.49 -7.08 9.14
C THR A 22 -0.24 -6.13 10.31
N THR A 23 -0.96 -5.02 10.34
CA THR A 23 -1.08 -4.15 11.52
C THR A 23 -2.50 -4.26 12.06
N SER A 24 -2.63 -4.46 13.36
CA SER A 24 -3.91 -4.34 14.08
C SER A 24 -4.02 -2.94 14.66
N LEU A 25 -5.20 -2.33 14.52
CA LEU A 25 -5.49 -0.98 15.00
C LEU A 25 -6.63 -1.02 16.03
N CYS A 26 -6.48 -0.25 17.09
CA CYS A 26 -7.54 0.08 18.04
C CYS A 26 -7.63 1.60 18.14
N ILE A 27 -8.85 2.14 18.03
CA ILE A 27 -9.09 3.58 17.94
C ILE A 27 -10.16 3.94 18.94
N GLU A 28 -9.84 4.95 19.75
CA GLU A 28 -10.71 5.58 20.73
C GLU A 28 -10.68 7.09 20.52
N PRO A 29 -11.57 7.88 21.16
CA PRO A 29 -11.70 9.32 20.91
C PRO A 29 -10.41 10.14 21.05
N ARG A 30 -9.40 9.64 21.76
CA ARG A 30 -8.16 10.38 22.06
C ARG A 30 -6.87 9.66 21.69
N TRP A 31 -6.95 8.41 21.24
CA TRP A 31 -5.76 7.62 20.98
C TRP A 31 -5.99 6.55 19.91
N LEU A 32 -4.92 6.28 19.17
CA LEU A 32 -4.84 5.20 18.20
C LEU A 32 -3.66 4.32 18.58
N VAL A 33 -3.93 3.04 18.81
CA VAL A 33 -2.91 2.04 19.14
C VAL A 33 -2.72 1.13 17.92
N SER A 34 -1.46 0.95 17.52
CA SER A 34 -1.08 0.00 16.47
C SER A 34 -0.21 -1.12 17.02
N ALA A 35 -0.50 -2.35 16.62
CA ALA A 35 0.29 -3.53 16.95
C ALA A 35 0.71 -4.26 15.67
N ARG A 36 1.98 -4.66 15.57
CA ARG A 36 2.54 -5.31 14.37
C ARG A 36 3.70 -6.23 14.73
N LEU A 37 3.85 -7.31 13.97
CA LEU A 37 4.95 -8.27 14.13
C LEU A 37 6.23 -7.87 13.38
N ARG A 38 6.12 -6.99 12.37
CA ARG A 38 7.22 -6.52 11.53
C ARG A 38 7.09 -5.02 11.28
N PRO A 39 8.20 -4.29 11.05
CA PRO A 39 8.15 -2.90 10.59
C PRO A 39 7.34 -2.77 9.29
N LEU A 40 6.53 -1.73 9.16
CA LEU A 40 5.74 -1.43 7.97
C LEU A 40 6.06 -0.01 7.49
N ARG A 41 6.29 0.15 6.18
CA ARG A 41 6.69 1.43 5.58
C ARG A 41 5.68 2.55 5.84
N SER A 42 4.38 2.28 5.71
CA SER A 42 3.32 3.27 5.96
C SER A 42 3.27 3.73 7.42
N VAL A 43 3.48 2.81 8.38
CA VAL A 43 3.56 3.16 9.81
C VAL A 43 4.82 3.97 10.10
N ASP A 44 5.93 3.67 9.42
CA ASP A 44 7.18 4.42 9.56
C ASP A 44 7.06 5.82 8.95
N HIS A 45 6.36 5.98 7.82
CA HIS A 45 6.04 7.28 7.22
C HIS A 45 5.17 8.11 8.17
N LEU A 46 4.07 7.55 8.68
CA LEU A 46 3.22 8.22 9.67
C LEU A 46 4.00 8.63 10.93
N ARG A 47 4.86 7.74 11.43
CA ARG A 47 5.72 8.03 12.59
C ARG A 47 6.71 9.16 12.27
N ALA A 48 7.26 9.21 11.06
CA ALA A 48 8.16 10.28 10.64
C ALA A 48 7.41 11.62 10.52
N ALA A 49 6.20 11.62 9.96
CA ALA A 49 5.32 12.80 9.88
C ALA A 49 5.02 13.40 11.25
N VAL A 50 4.59 12.56 12.21
CA VAL A 50 4.34 12.98 13.60
C VAL A 50 5.61 13.54 14.24
N ARG A 51 6.77 12.88 14.05
CA ARG A 51 8.06 13.38 14.56
C ARG A 51 8.52 14.67 13.90
N GLY A 52 8.13 14.89 12.64
CA GLY A 52 8.38 16.11 11.88
C GLY A 52 7.51 17.30 12.32
N GLY A 53 6.59 17.11 13.27
CA GLY A 53 5.73 18.16 13.79
C GLY A 53 4.42 18.34 13.02
N GLN A 54 4.06 17.40 12.14
CA GLN A 54 2.73 17.39 11.54
C GLN A 54 1.69 17.21 12.65
N ALA A 55 0.77 18.17 12.74
CA ALA A 55 -0.32 18.13 13.69
C ALA A 55 -1.50 17.36 13.10
N PHE A 56 -2.15 16.54 13.92
CA PHE A 56 -3.38 15.84 13.59
C PHE A 56 -4.46 16.27 14.58
N ARG A 57 -5.61 16.64 14.05
CA ARG A 57 -6.82 17.08 14.75
C ARG A 57 -7.46 15.94 15.53
N SER A 58 -7.39 14.71 15.02
CA SER A 58 -8.04 13.55 15.62
C SER A 58 -7.28 12.23 15.39
N PRO A 59 -7.55 11.19 16.20
CA PRO A 59 -7.08 9.83 15.92
C PRO A 59 -7.61 9.26 14.59
N VAL A 60 -8.72 9.78 14.08
CA VAL A 60 -9.31 9.34 12.81
C VAL A 60 -8.58 9.95 11.63
N GLU A 61 -8.13 11.21 11.74
CA GLU A 61 -7.25 11.82 10.74
C GLU A 61 -5.91 11.07 10.66
N LEU A 62 -5.36 10.61 11.80
CA LEU A 62 -4.20 9.72 11.81
C LEU A 62 -4.46 8.40 11.05
N LEU A 63 -5.65 7.82 11.21
CA LEU A 63 -6.04 6.62 10.47
C LEU A 63 -6.17 6.91 8.96
N ALA A 64 -6.80 8.03 8.59
CA ALA A 64 -6.97 8.43 7.20
C ALA A 64 -5.60 8.62 6.53
N HIS A 65 -4.67 9.31 7.20
CA HIS A 65 -3.30 9.48 6.73
C HIS A 65 -2.56 8.14 6.59
N LEU A 66 -2.74 7.22 7.54
CA LEU A 66 -2.15 5.88 7.44
C LEU A 66 -2.66 5.12 6.22
N LEU A 67 -3.96 5.17 5.95
CA LEU A 67 -4.57 4.53 4.79
C LEU A 67 -4.07 5.14 3.49
N GLN A 68 -3.87 6.46 3.45
CA GLN A 68 -3.32 7.14 2.29
C GLN A 68 -1.85 6.78 2.04
N ASP A 69 -1.05 6.68 3.11
CA ASP A 69 0.32 6.14 3.03
C ASP A 69 0.33 4.68 2.53
N GLN A 70 -0.63 3.86 2.96
CA GLN A 70 -0.77 2.48 2.49
C GLN A 70 -1.17 2.42 1.01
N ALA A 71 -2.09 3.27 0.56
CA ALA A 71 -2.49 3.40 -0.83
C ALA A 71 -1.29 3.80 -1.71
N GLY A 72 -0.51 4.80 -1.29
CA GLY A 72 0.71 5.22 -1.98
C GLY A 72 1.75 4.10 -2.10
N VAL A 73 2.00 3.36 -1.01
CA VAL A 73 2.91 2.20 -1.04
C VAL A 73 2.42 1.12 -2.01
N LEU A 74 1.11 0.86 -2.05
CA LEU A 74 0.53 -0.10 -2.98
C LEU A 74 0.65 0.37 -4.44
N ALA A 75 0.33 1.63 -4.71
CA ALA A 75 0.45 2.23 -6.04
C ALA A 75 1.90 2.15 -6.56
N ASP A 76 2.89 2.40 -5.71
CA ASP A 76 4.30 2.25 -6.06
C ASP A 76 4.68 0.82 -6.42
N ILE A 77 4.20 -0.17 -5.64
CA ILE A 77 4.42 -1.60 -5.94
C ILE A 77 3.82 -1.94 -7.31
N LEU A 78 2.63 -1.44 -7.61
CA LEU A 78 1.94 -1.71 -8.89
C LEU A 78 2.62 -1.04 -10.08
N ARG A 79 3.08 0.19 -9.92
CA ARG A 79 3.85 0.90 -10.94
C ARG A 79 5.15 0.15 -11.26
N GLN A 80 5.89 -0.27 -10.25
CA GLN A 80 7.11 -1.07 -10.44
C GLN A 80 6.82 -2.43 -11.08
N SER A 81 5.74 -3.07 -10.66
CA SER A 81 5.31 -4.36 -11.23
C SER A 81 4.94 -4.22 -12.71
N THR A 82 4.25 -3.13 -13.08
CA THR A 82 3.91 -2.80 -14.48
C THR A 82 5.18 -2.64 -15.32
N LEU A 83 6.12 -1.81 -14.88
CA LEU A 83 7.40 -1.61 -15.59
C LEU A 83 8.13 -2.94 -15.81
N ARG A 84 8.10 -3.84 -14.82
CA ARG A 84 8.74 -5.15 -14.95
C ARG A 84 8.03 -6.07 -15.94
N VAL A 85 6.70 -6.01 -16.02
CA VAL A 85 5.93 -6.73 -17.04
C VAL A 85 6.32 -6.24 -18.41
N ASP A 86 6.36 -4.92 -18.61
CA ASP A 86 6.71 -4.32 -19.90
C ASP A 86 8.14 -4.74 -20.32
N GLU A 87 9.12 -4.72 -19.40
CA GLU A 87 10.48 -5.24 -19.66
C GLU A 87 10.52 -6.74 -20.02
N ILE A 88 9.66 -7.54 -19.39
CA ILE A 88 9.55 -8.97 -19.68
C ILE A 88 8.97 -9.17 -21.09
N GLU A 89 7.92 -8.45 -21.43
CA GLU A 89 7.27 -8.47 -22.75
C GLU A 89 8.26 -8.07 -23.86
N ASP A 90 9.05 -7.02 -23.66
CA ASP A 90 10.10 -6.61 -24.58
C ASP A 90 11.15 -7.71 -24.82
N ARG A 91 11.55 -8.44 -23.77
CA ARG A 91 12.49 -9.57 -23.91
C ARG A 91 11.89 -10.78 -24.62
N PHE A 92 10.57 -10.98 -24.52
CA PHE A 92 9.87 -11.98 -25.32
C PHE A 92 9.92 -11.62 -26.80
N LEU A 93 9.69 -10.35 -27.15
CA LEU A 93 9.83 -9.85 -28.53
C LEU A 93 11.27 -10.05 -29.04
N ALA A 94 12.28 -9.96 -28.17
CA ALA A 94 13.68 -10.23 -28.48
C ALA A 94 14.10 -11.72 -28.46
N ASN A 95 13.14 -12.65 -28.39
CA ASN A 95 13.34 -14.12 -28.47
C ASN A 95 14.19 -14.75 -27.34
N ARG A 96 14.14 -14.18 -26.11
CA ARG A 96 14.80 -14.74 -24.90
C ARG A 96 13.78 -15.42 -23.97
N THR A 97 13.42 -16.67 -24.26
CA THR A 97 12.08 -17.20 -23.93
C THR A 97 11.93 -17.95 -22.59
N SER A 98 12.97 -18.58 -22.03
CA SER A 98 12.81 -19.49 -20.88
C SER A 98 12.77 -18.79 -19.51
N ALA A 99 13.66 -17.83 -19.26
CA ALA A 99 13.73 -17.11 -17.98
C ALA A 99 12.50 -16.22 -17.72
N SER A 100 11.93 -15.64 -18.79
CA SER A 100 10.85 -14.65 -18.71
C SER A 100 9.50 -15.22 -18.23
N ARG A 101 9.20 -16.50 -18.52
CA ARG A 101 7.95 -17.16 -18.05
C ARG A 101 7.94 -17.41 -16.54
N THR A 102 9.09 -17.78 -15.97
CA THR A 102 9.23 -18.03 -14.53
C THR A 102 9.05 -16.75 -13.72
N GLU A 103 9.60 -15.63 -14.22
CA GLU A 103 9.45 -14.30 -13.63
C GLU A 103 7.99 -13.82 -13.62
N LEU A 104 7.25 -13.94 -14.74
CA LEU A 104 5.83 -13.60 -14.78
C LEU A 104 5.00 -14.44 -13.81
N GLY A 105 5.27 -15.74 -13.74
CA GLY A 105 4.60 -16.63 -12.80
C GLY A 105 4.84 -16.23 -11.34
N ALA A 106 6.04 -15.76 -11.00
CA ALA A 106 6.35 -15.24 -9.67
C ALA A 106 5.62 -13.93 -9.38
N LEU A 107 5.63 -12.98 -10.32
CA LEU A 107 4.93 -11.70 -10.18
C LEU A 107 3.43 -11.89 -9.99
N ARG A 108 2.80 -12.75 -10.80
CA ARG A 108 1.37 -13.08 -10.67
C ARG A 108 1.02 -13.61 -9.28
N ARG A 109 1.83 -14.53 -8.73
CA ARG A 109 1.60 -15.08 -7.39
C ARG A 109 1.62 -13.99 -6.31
N VAL A 110 2.51 -13.01 -6.43
CA VAL A 110 2.60 -11.91 -5.48
C VAL A 110 1.40 -10.98 -5.59
N LEU A 111 1.03 -10.56 -6.80
CA LEU A 111 -0.13 -9.69 -7.03
C LEU A 111 -1.44 -10.33 -6.55
N VAL A 112 -1.65 -11.62 -6.83
CA VAL A 112 -2.81 -12.37 -6.32
C VAL A 112 -2.81 -12.45 -4.79
N ARG A 113 -1.64 -12.64 -4.17
CA ARG A 113 -1.52 -12.67 -2.70
C ARG A 113 -1.79 -11.30 -2.09
N LEU A 114 -1.30 -10.21 -2.69
CA LEU A 114 -1.61 -8.84 -2.29
C LEU A 114 -3.12 -8.60 -2.34
N GLN A 115 -3.78 -8.91 -3.46
CA GLN A 115 -5.24 -8.80 -3.57
C GLN A 115 -5.97 -9.57 -2.47
N ARG A 116 -5.59 -10.83 -2.22
CA ARG A 116 -6.26 -11.65 -1.20
C ARG A 116 -6.10 -11.08 0.22
N LEU A 117 -4.97 -10.45 0.51
CA LEU A 117 -4.72 -9.84 1.82
C LEU A 117 -5.46 -8.51 1.99
N LEU A 118 -5.64 -7.75 0.90
CA LEU A 118 -6.22 -6.41 0.94
C LEU A 118 -7.72 -6.39 0.61
N ALA A 119 -8.26 -7.38 -0.09
CA ALA A 119 -9.68 -7.48 -0.43
C ALA A 119 -10.67 -7.48 0.76
N PRO A 120 -10.34 -8.04 1.95
CA PRO A 120 -11.25 -8.03 3.10
C PRO A 120 -11.40 -6.67 3.78
N GLU A 121 -10.41 -5.78 3.65
CA GLU A 121 -10.29 -4.56 4.45
C GLU A 121 -11.27 -3.44 4.02
N PRO A 122 -11.45 -3.12 2.72
CA PRO A 122 -12.34 -2.05 2.30
C PRO A 122 -13.77 -2.24 2.79
N ALA A 123 -14.30 -3.46 2.73
CA ALA A 123 -15.66 -3.73 3.17
C ALA A 123 -15.86 -3.48 4.68
N ALA A 124 -14.86 -3.78 5.52
CA ALA A 124 -14.92 -3.50 6.96
C ALA A 124 -14.84 -1.99 7.24
N LEU A 125 -13.96 -1.30 6.52
CA LEU A 125 -13.78 0.15 6.60
C LEU A 125 -15.02 0.92 6.14
N PHE A 126 -15.61 0.53 5.00
CA PHE A 126 -16.86 1.13 4.52
C PHE A 126 -18.05 0.86 5.45
N ARG A 127 -18.10 -0.31 6.11
CA ARG A 127 -19.11 -0.55 7.15
C ARG A 127 -18.96 0.39 8.34
N LEU A 128 -17.73 0.66 8.79
CA LEU A 128 -17.45 1.65 9.83
C LEU A 128 -17.87 3.06 9.38
N LEU A 129 -17.54 3.45 8.14
CA LEU A 129 -17.89 4.75 7.56
C LEU A 129 -19.40 4.96 7.38
N ASN A 130 -20.16 3.88 7.18
CA ASN A 130 -21.62 3.94 7.06
C ASN A 130 -22.34 4.07 8.41
N ARG A 131 -21.69 3.71 9.51
CA ARG A 131 -22.20 3.85 10.89
C ARG A 131 -21.08 4.29 11.82
N PRO A 132 -20.60 5.53 11.69
CA PRO A 132 -19.52 6.02 12.52
C PRO A 132 -19.97 6.12 13.99
N PRO A 133 -19.10 5.77 14.95
CA PRO A 133 -19.29 6.11 16.35
C PRO A 133 -19.56 7.61 16.55
N GLY A 134 -20.40 7.97 17.53
CA GLY A 134 -20.85 9.35 17.72
C GLY A 134 -19.77 10.37 18.11
N TRP A 135 -18.53 9.93 18.37
CA TRP A 135 -17.39 10.79 18.64
C TRP A 135 -16.58 11.15 17.39
N ILE A 136 -16.85 10.51 16.24
CA ILE A 136 -16.20 10.83 14.96
C ILE A 136 -16.95 12.01 14.32
N THR A 137 -16.21 13.04 13.91
CA THR A 137 -16.79 14.22 13.26
C THR A 137 -17.15 13.94 11.80
N THR A 138 -18.01 14.76 11.21
CA THR A 138 -18.35 14.64 9.78
C THR A 138 -17.15 14.88 8.88
N GLU A 139 -16.21 15.74 9.30
CA GLU A 139 -14.97 16.02 8.58
C GLU A 139 -14.06 14.78 8.60
N ASP A 140 -13.84 14.17 9.76
CA ASP A 140 -13.07 12.92 9.89
C ASP A 140 -13.65 11.77 9.05
N VAL A 141 -14.98 11.67 8.97
CA VAL A 141 -15.64 10.68 8.09
C VAL A 141 -15.35 10.97 6.62
N GLY A 142 -15.31 12.24 6.23
CA GLY A 142 -14.96 12.67 4.87
C GLY A 142 -13.53 12.27 4.51
N ASP A 143 -12.57 12.65 5.34
CA ASP A 143 -11.15 12.35 5.15
C ASP A 143 -10.89 10.84 5.08
N LEU A 144 -11.48 10.09 6.02
CA LEU A 144 -11.34 8.64 6.06
C LEU A 144 -12.00 7.96 4.86
N ARG A 145 -13.13 8.49 4.36
CA ARG A 145 -13.78 7.96 3.15
C ARG A 145 -12.93 8.20 1.91
N GLN A 146 -12.37 9.39 1.75
CA GLN A 146 -11.46 9.67 0.63
C GLN A 146 -10.26 8.72 0.65
N ALA A 147 -9.60 8.57 1.80
CA ALA A 147 -8.46 7.66 1.94
C ALA A 147 -8.84 6.19 1.65
N ALA A 148 -10.04 5.76 2.08
CA ALA A 148 -10.57 4.44 1.79
C ALA A 148 -10.82 4.20 0.29
N GLU A 149 -11.31 5.22 -0.42
CA GLU A 149 -11.54 5.17 -1.86
C GLU A 149 -10.22 5.07 -2.64
N GLU A 150 -9.23 5.89 -2.30
CA GLU A 150 -7.89 5.85 -2.92
C GLU A 150 -7.20 4.49 -2.70
N PHE A 151 -7.31 3.95 -1.50
CA PHE A 151 -6.82 2.61 -1.19
C PHE A 151 -7.56 1.53 -2.00
N SER A 152 -8.88 1.61 -2.08
CA SER A 152 -9.71 0.65 -2.84
C SER A 152 -9.40 0.69 -4.33
N ALA A 153 -9.18 1.88 -4.90
CA ALA A 153 -8.75 2.05 -6.28
C ALA A 153 -7.39 1.37 -6.53
N SER A 154 -6.43 1.59 -5.64
CA SER A 154 -5.10 0.95 -5.73
C SER A 154 -5.19 -0.59 -5.62
N VAL A 155 -6.09 -1.12 -4.80
CA VAL A 155 -6.37 -2.57 -4.75
C VAL A 155 -7.00 -3.05 -6.06
N GLY A 156 -7.91 -2.28 -6.65
CA GLY A 156 -8.51 -2.54 -7.96
C GLY A 156 -7.50 -2.59 -9.10
N ASP A 157 -6.55 -1.67 -9.14
CA ASP A 157 -5.47 -1.64 -10.14
C ASP A 157 -4.59 -2.89 -10.09
N SER A 158 -4.44 -3.47 -8.89
CA SER A 158 -3.78 -4.77 -8.73
C SER A 158 -4.50 -5.88 -9.50
N ALA A 159 -5.84 -5.85 -9.55
CA ALA A 159 -6.66 -6.81 -10.31
C ALA A 159 -6.43 -6.70 -11.81
N VAL A 160 -6.39 -5.47 -12.32
CA VAL A 160 -6.11 -5.20 -13.73
C VAL A 160 -4.73 -5.74 -14.13
N LEU A 161 -3.71 -5.52 -13.29
CA LEU A 161 -2.36 -6.01 -13.57
C LEU A 161 -2.27 -7.55 -13.54
N VAL A 162 -3.03 -8.22 -12.67
CA VAL A 162 -3.09 -9.70 -12.67
C VAL A 162 -3.69 -10.24 -13.97
N GLU A 163 -4.69 -9.58 -14.53
CA GLU A 163 -5.29 -9.98 -15.81
C GLU A 163 -4.31 -9.79 -16.97
N ARG A 164 -3.47 -8.74 -16.97
CA ARG A 164 -2.43 -8.54 -17.99
C ARG A 164 -1.36 -9.63 -18.00
N VAL A 165 -1.05 -10.21 -16.84
CA VAL A 165 0.01 -11.23 -16.67
C VAL A 165 -0.54 -12.66 -16.84
N LYS A 166 -1.76 -12.84 -17.34
CA LYS A 166 -2.33 -14.16 -17.68
C LYS A 166 -1.81 -14.69 -18.99
#